data_AF-A0A1B8AA39-F1
#
_entry.id   AF-A0A1B8AA39-F1
#
_cell.length_a   1.000
_cell.length_b   1.000
_cell.length_c   1.000
_cell.angle_alpha   90.00
_cell.angle_beta   90.00
_cell.angle_gamma   90.00
#
_symmetry.space_group_name_H-M   'P 1'
#
loop_
_entity.id
_entity.type
_entity.pdbx_description
1 polymer ?
#
loop_
_entity_poly.entity_id
_entity_poly.type
_entity_poly.pdbx_seq_one_letter_code
_entity_poly.pdbx_strand_id
1 'polypeptide(L)'
;MHFSILLLTLAATASAIDIRGWTGNSCIGSYTACTGVNPNICCEFSQSSSSNRVSISVTAIPRSWRIQGNSWTGGRCRYIATSLNSDGASEICLSYTSRGDRTGGSYTFLSRKRAEDESCPAEQPDGGRCEASVKPDILGLEDGTVYNIAGLTDEKVEELESIAMTGAGADAVPAEFEVLSRPTQA
;
A
#
# COMPACT_ATOMS: atom_id res chain seq x y z
N MET A 1 -4.06 52.89 3.20
CA MET A 1 -3.53 51.62 3.73
C MET A 1 -4.36 50.50 3.13
N HIS A 2 -3.86 49.79 2.13
CA HIS A 2 -4.58 48.65 1.56
C HIS A 2 -3.79 47.39 1.88
N PHE A 3 -4.40 46.58 2.73
CA PHE A 3 -3.86 45.35 3.31
C PHE A 3 -3.62 44.32 2.20
N SER A 4 -2.35 43.92 2.04
CA SER A 4 -1.98 42.72 1.29
C SER A 4 -2.52 41.49 2.03
N ILE A 5 -3.58 40.90 1.51
CA ILE A 5 -4.07 39.59 1.99
C ILE A 5 -3.17 38.52 1.36
N LEU A 6 -2.17 38.08 2.09
CA LEU A 6 -1.41 36.87 1.79
C LEU A 6 -2.33 35.66 2.02
N LEU A 7 -2.93 35.15 0.94
CA LEU A 7 -3.57 33.83 0.92
C LEU A 7 -2.47 32.77 1.04
N LEU A 8 -2.15 32.36 2.27
CA LEU A 8 -1.47 31.10 2.52
C LEU A 8 -2.42 29.98 2.15
N THR A 9 -2.33 29.50 0.91
CA THR A 9 -2.93 28.23 0.50
C THR A 9 -2.27 27.13 1.33
N LEU A 10 -2.99 26.67 2.36
CA LEU A 10 -2.60 25.50 3.12
C LEU A 10 -2.74 24.30 2.17
N ALA A 11 -1.65 23.93 1.49
CA ALA A 11 -1.58 22.67 0.79
C ALA A 11 -1.80 21.60 1.84
N ALA A 12 -3.00 21.02 1.88
CA ALA A 12 -3.23 19.79 2.61
C ALA A 12 -2.33 18.75 1.96
N THR A 13 -1.13 18.58 2.50
CA THR A 13 -0.31 17.40 2.23
C THR A 13 -1.12 16.25 2.80
N ALA A 14 -2.01 15.67 1.99
CA ALA A 14 -2.57 14.38 2.27
C ALA A 14 -1.36 13.48 2.51
N SER A 15 -1.10 13.12 3.76
CA SER A 15 -0.05 12.16 4.05
C SER A 15 -0.51 10.84 3.46
N ALA A 16 -0.01 10.62 2.26
CA ALA A 16 -0.02 9.43 1.49
C ALA A 16 0.58 8.30 2.36
N ILE A 17 -0.27 7.43 2.90
CA ILE A 17 0.17 6.21 3.55
C ILE A 17 0.43 5.17 2.47
N ASP A 18 1.54 4.47 2.56
CA ASP A 18 1.86 3.39 1.65
C ASP A 18 1.51 2.05 2.28
N ILE A 19 0.97 1.14 1.47
CA ILE A 19 0.64 -0.23 1.88
C ILE A 19 1.50 -1.17 1.06
N ARG A 20 2.31 -1.99 1.73
CA ARG A 20 3.25 -2.92 1.08
C ARG A 20 2.90 -4.36 1.41
N GLY A 21 2.84 -5.23 0.41
CA GLY A 21 2.72 -6.67 0.56
C GLY A 21 4.07 -7.33 0.30
N TRP A 22 4.56 -8.09 1.28
CA TRP A 22 5.90 -8.68 1.29
C TRP A 22 5.85 -10.18 1.02
N THR A 23 6.87 -10.71 0.33
CA THR A 23 7.07 -12.14 0.13
C THR A 23 7.46 -12.87 1.42
N GLY A 24 8.24 -12.23 2.29
CA GLY A 24 8.67 -12.79 3.55
C GLY A 24 7.70 -12.55 4.72
N ASN A 25 7.91 -13.29 5.80
CA ASN A 25 7.26 -13.02 7.09
C ASN A 25 7.92 -11.84 7.79
N SER A 26 7.17 -11.10 8.60
CA SER A 26 7.68 -9.93 9.34
C SER A 26 8.22 -8.82 8.43
N CYS A 27 7.59 -8.63 7.27
CA CYS A 27 7.84 -7.53 6.34
C CYS A 27 9.28 -7.46 5.82
N ILE A 28 9.79 -8.63 5.38
CA ILE A 28 11.12 -8.79 4.79
C ILE A 28 11.00 -9.34 3.35
N GLY A 29 12.07 -9.18 2.56
CA GLY A 29 12.17 -9.67 1.19
C GLY A 29 11.65 -8.65 0.16
N SER A 30 11.28 -9.14 -1.01
CA SER A 30 10.64 -8.33 -2.05
C SER A 30 9.21 -7.96 -1.68
N TYR A 31 8.73 -6.83 -2.21
CA TYR A 31 7.38 -6.34 -1.93
C TYR A 31 6.73 -5.69 -3.15
N THR A 32 5.40 -5.74 -3.19
CA THR A 32 4.59 -4.84 -4.03
C THR A 32 3.91 -3.82 -3.14
N ALA A 33 3.69 -2.60 -3.63
CA ALA A 33 3.10 -1.55 -2.82
C ALA A 33 2.08 -0.74 -3.60
N CYS A 34 1.07 -0.25 -2.88
CA CYS A 34 0.25 0.87 -3.30
C CYS A 34 0.73 2.11 -2.53
N THR A 35 1.17 3.15 -3.24
CA THR A 35 1.58 4.41 -2.61
C THR A 35 0.45 5.43 -2.54
N GLY A 36 0.50 6.27 -1.50
CA GLY A 36 -0.47 7.33 -1.29
C GLY A 36 -1.92 6.90 -1.23
N VAL A 37 -2.15 5.79 -0.56
CA VAL A 37 -3.48 5.22 -0.37
C VAL A 37 -4.27 6.10 0.60
N ASN A 38 -5.53 6.36 0.27
CA ASN A 38 -6.49 7.03 1.15
C ASN A 38 -7.07 6.06 2.21
N PRO A 39 -7.61 6.55 3.33
CA PRO A 39 -8.15 5.65 4.36
C PRO A 39 -9.33 4.84 3.82
N ASN A 40 -9.41 3.58 4.26
CA ASN A 40 -10.41 2.58 3.87
C ASN A 40 -10.36 2.15 2.39
N ILE A 41 -9.32 2.52 1.64
CA ILE A 41 -9.10 2.00 0.29
C ILE A 41 -8.34 0.67 0.39
N CYS A 42 -8.78 -0.32 -0.39
CA CYS A 42 -8.12 -1.62 -0.46
C CYS A 42 -6.95 -1.56 -1.45
N CYS A 43 -5.72 -1.76 -0.98
CA CYS A 43 -4.60 -2.13 -1.84
C CYS A 43 -4.69 -3.63 -2.13
N GLU A 44 -4.97 -3.99 -3.38
CA GLU A 44 -5.23 -5.35 -3.81
C GLU A 44 -4.00 -5.95 -4.48
N PHE A 45 -3.42 -6.99 -3.87
CA PHE A 45 -2.25 -7.68 -4.43
C PHE A 45 -2.61 -8.88 -5.29
N SER A 46 -3.77 -9.49 -5.05
CA SER A 46 -4.25 -10.62 -5.84
C SER A 46 -5.77 -10.73 -5.77
N GLN A 47 -6.38 -11.04 -6.91
CA GLN A 47 -7.79 -11.41 -6.99
C GLN A 47 -8.05 -12.83 -6.44
N SER A 48 -7.05 -13.70 -6.48
CA SER A 48 -7.16 -15.08 -6.01
C SER A 48 -6.80 -15.20 -4.53
N SER A 49 -7.12 -16.35 -3.91
CA SER A 49 -6.74 -16.62 -2.52
C SER A 49 -5.24 -16.79 -2.29
N SER A 50 -4.44 -16.87 -3.36
CA SER A 50 -2.98 -16.92 -3.28
C SER A 50 -2.40 -15.65 -3.89
N SER A 51 -1.56 -14.98 -3.12
CA SER A 51 -0.80 -13.81 -3.57
C SER A 51 0.70 -14.01 -3.44
N ASN A 52 1.15 -15.12 -2.84
CA ASN A 52 2.54 -15.31 -2.43
C ASN A 52 3.06 -14.16 -1.55
N ARG A 53 2.16 -13.42 -0.90
CA ARG A 53 2.49 -12.39 0.08
C ARG A 53 2.14 -12.91 1.46
N VAL A 54 3.10 -12.81 2.36
CA VAL A 54 3.05 -13.48 3.66
C VAL A 54 2.83 -12.45 4.77
N SER A 55 3.24 -11.19 4.56
CA SER A 55 3.00 -10.09 5.50
C SER A 55 2.68 -8.78 4.78
N ILE A 56 2.00 -7.87 5.48
CA ILE A 56 1.68 -6.52 4.98
C ILE A 56 2.32 -5.50 5.90
N SER A 57 2.98 -4.47 5.37
CA SER A 57 3.32 -3.27 6.14
C SER A 57 2.49 -2.07 5.72
N VAL A 58 2.22 -1.20 6.69
CA VAL A 58 1.65 0.12 6.47
C VAL A 58 2.71 1.12 6.92
N THR A 59 3.19 1.95 6.00
CA THR A 59 4.33 2.85 6.23
C THR A 59 3.98 4.29 5.82
N ALA A 60 4.94 5.20 6.00
CA ALA A 60 4.76 6.64 5.86
C ALA A 60 3.64 7.19 6.77
N ILE A 61 3.39 6.56 7.91
CA ILE A 61 2.37 6.98 8.88
C ILE A 61 2.90 8.22 9.61
N PRO A 62 2.22 9.38 9.55
CA PRO A 62 2.59 10.51 10.40
C PRO A 62 2.46 10.12 11.88
N ARG A 63 3.46 10.45 12.70
CA ARG A 63 3.46 10.12 14.14
C ARG A 63 2.27 10.70 14.92
N SER A 64 1.65 11.75 14.39
CA SER A 64 0.42 12.36 14.94
C SER A 64 -0.84 11.56 14.63
N TRP A 65 -0.79 10.66 13.65
CA TRP A 65 -1.94 9.87 13.20
C TRP A 65 -2.09 8.59 14.02
N ARG A 66 -3.30 8.34 14.49
CA ARG A 66 -3.69 7.08 15.12
C ARG A 66 -4.51 6.29 14.12
N ILE A 67 -3.86 5.31 13.49
CA ILE A 67 -4.49 4.45 12.49
C ILE A 67 -4.47 2.99 12.94
N GLN A 68 -5.36 2.20 12.36
CA GLN A 68 -5.33 0.75 12.38
C GLN A 68 -5.08 0.24 10.97
N GLY A 69 -3.98 -0.48 10.77
CA GLY A 69 -3.75 -1.26 9.55
C GLY A 69 -4.51 -2.57 9.63
N ASN A 70 -5.01 -3.02 8.48
CA ASN A 70 -5.67 -4.30 8.31
C ASN A 70 -5.01 -5.05 7.14
N SER A 71 -4.69 -6.31 7.37
CA SER A 71 -4.31 -7.25 6.32
C SER A 71 -5.48 -8.16 5.99
N TRP A 72 -5.62 -8.49 4.71
CA TRP A 72 -6.75 -9.23 4.18
C TRP A 72 -6.31 -10.54 3.51
N THR A 73 -7.21 -11.52 3.48
CA THR A 73 -7.03 -12.86 2.88
C THR A 73 -8.28 -13.27 2.10
N GLY A 74 -8.15 -14.32 1.29
CA GLY A 74 -9.25 -14.94 0.53
C GLY A 74 -9.58 -14.26 -0.79
N GLY A 75 -8.64 -13.48 -1.33
CA GLY A 75 -8.77 -12.74 -2.58
C GLY A 75 -9.26 -11.32 -2.33
N ARG A 76 -8.54 -10.34 -2.88
CA ARG A 76 -8.81 -8.90 -2.66
C ARG A 76 -8.80 -8.57 -1.17
N CYS A 77 -9.60 -7.59 -0.75
CA CYS A 77 -9.86 -7.29 0.66
C CYS A 77 -11.16 -7.94 1.18
N ARG A 78 -11.28 -9.27 1.08
CA ARG A 78 -12.53 -9.98 1.43
C ARG A 78 -12.64 -10.34 2.92
N TYR A 79 -11.61 -10.93 3.51
CA TYR A 79 -11.60 -11.34 4.92
C TYR A 79 -10.43 -10.73 5.67
N ILE A 80 -10.67 -10.15 6.85
CA ILE A 80 -9.59 -9.63 7.70
C ILE A 80 -8.79 -10.81 8.26
N ALA A 81 -7.49 -10.82 7.96
CA ALA A 81 -6.52 -11.75 8.51
C ALA A 81 -6.01 -11.24 9.86
N THR A 82 -5.44 -10.03 9.88
CA THR A 82 -4.85 -9.39 11.06
C THR A 82 -5.12 -7.90 11.04
N SER A 83 -5.29 -7.29 12.21
CA SER A 83 -5.36 -5.84 12.40
C SER A 83 -4.33 -5.41 13.44
N LEU A 84 -3.67 -4.28 13.21
CA LEU A 84 -2.68 -3.72 14.13
C LEU A 84 -2.81 -2.19 14.17
N ASN A 85 -2.75 -1.63 15.37
CA ASN A 85 -2.77 -0.18 15.56
C ASN A 85 -1.35 0.39 15.40
N SER A 86 -1.21 1.61 14.87
CA SER A 86 0.10 2.26 14.80
C SER A 86 0.62 2.68 16.17
N ASP A 87 -0.27 3.05 17.07
CA ASP A 87 0.06 3.55 18.42
C ASP A 87 1.12 4.67 18.45
N GLY A 88 1.27 5.41 17.35
CA GLY A 88 2.26 6.48 17.17
C GLY A 88 3.54 6.05 16.42
N ALA A 89 3.61 4.80 15.98
CA ALA A 89 4.63 4.32 15.06
C ALA A 89 4.42 4.89 13.65
N SER A 90 5.53 5.15 12.96
CA SER A 90 5.52 5.59 11.55
C SER A 90 5.38 4.43 10.56
N GLU A 91 5.54 3.21 11.05
CA GLU A 91 5.39 1.97 10.30
C GLU A 91 4.85 0.88 11.21
N ILE A 92 3.96 0.06 10.67
CA ILE A 92 3.49 -1.17 11.31
C ILE A 92 3.68 -2.35 10.36
N CYS A 93 4.08 -3.48 10.92
CA CYS A 93 4.17 -4.74 10.20
C CYS A 93 3.10 -5.71 10.70
N LEU A 94 2.23 -6.14 9.80
CA LEU A 94 1.24 -7.19 10.01
C LEU A 94 1.83 -8.51 9.49
N SER A 95 2.57 -9.19 10.38
CA SER A 95 3.19 -10.48 10.11
C SER A 95 2.16 -11.56 9.73
N TYR A 96 2.68 -12.64 9.16
CA TYR A 96 1.89 -13.80 8.81
C TYR A 96 1.13 -14.35 10.01
N THR A 97 -0.09 -14.78 9.74
CA THR A 97 -0.94 -15.51 10.67
C THR A 97 -1.45 -16.75 9.94
N SER A 98 -1.91 -17.77 10.64
CA SER A 98 -2.37 -19.05 10.06
C SER A 98 -3.56 -18.97 9.09
N ARG A 99 -4.01 -17.77 8.70
CA ARG A 99 -5.15 -17.48 7.82
C ARG A 99 -4.79 -17.38 6.32
N GLY A 100 -3.64 -17.91 5.91
CA GLY A 100 -3.19 -17.90 4.52
C GLY A 100 -2.58 -16.58 4.06
N ASP A 101 -2.30 -16.53 2.75
CA ASP A 101 -1.64 -15.41 2.06
C ASP A 101 -2.40 -14.08 2.22
N ARG A 102 -1.64 -12.99 2.14
CA ARG A 102 -2.15 -11.62 2.24
C ARG A 102 -2.52 -11.12 0.87
N THR A 103 -3.82 -11.13 0.56
CA THR A 103 -4.34 -10.75 -0.75
C THR A 103 -4.65 -9.26 -0.84
N GLY A 104 -4.66 -8.55 0.28
CA GLY A 104 -4.79 -7.10 0.29
C GLY A 104 -4.42 -6.44 1.62
N GLY A 105 -4.31 -5.13 1.60
CA GLY A 105 -4.05 -4.29 2.76
C GLY A 105 -4.89 -3.02 2.74
N SER A 106 -5.26 -2.51 3.92
CA SER A 106 -5.97 -1.24 4.06
C SER A 106 -5.63 -0.60 5.41
N TYR A 107 -5.96 0.68 5.61
CA TYR A 107 -5.89 1.29 6.93
C TYR A 107 -7.10 2.15 7.23
N THR A 108 -7.39 2.36 8.51
CA THR A 108 -8.49 3.20 8.99
C THR A 108 -8.00 4.11 10.11
N PHE A 109 -8.61 5.29 10.30
CA PHE A 109 -8.32 6.16 11.43
C PHE A 109 -9.08 5.73 12.68
N LEU A 110 -8.39 5.59 13.81
CA LEU A 110 -8.99 5.27 15.12
C LEU A 110 -9.71 6.47 15.73
N SER A 111 -9.25 7.68 15.42
CA SER A 111 -9.74 8.94 16.01
C SER A 111 -10.92 9.56 15.25
N ARG A 112 -11.86 8.77 14.74
CA ARG A 112 -13.10 9.36 14.19
C ARG A 112 -13.97 9.89 15.35
N LYS A 113 -13.75 11.15 15.76
CA LYS A 113 -14.89 11.98 16.12
C LYS A 113 -15.75 12.06 14.86
N ARG A 114 -17.04 11.72 14.99
CA ARG A 114 -18.05 11.80 13.92
C ARG A 114 -17.88 13.10 13.14
N ALA A 115 -17.26 13.05 11.97
CA ALA A 115 -17.79 13.83 10.87
C ALA A 115 -19.05 13.07 10.47
N GLU A 116 -20.17 13.77 10.35
CA GLU A 116 -21.44 13.23 9.83
C GLU A 116 -21.32 12.80 8.36
N ASP A 117 -20.12 12.84 7.81
CA ASP A 117 -19.76 12.30 6.51
C ASP A 117 -19.25 10.86 6.67
N GLU A 118 -20.18 9.92 6.65
CA GLU A 118 -19.98 8.57 6.09
C GLU A 118 -19.70 8.63 4.56
N SER A 119 -19.28 9.76 4.02
CA SER A 119 -18.86 9.86 2.64
C SER A 119 -17.45 9.28 2.50
N CYS A 120 -17.38 8.10 1.91
CA CYS A 120 -16.30 7.81 0.97
C CYS A 120 -16.09 9.04 0.06
N PRO A 121 -14.87 9.39 -0.39
CA PRO A 121 -14.69 10.50 -1.33
C PRO A 121 -15.72 10.36 -2.45
N ALA A 122 -16.57 11.38 -2.54
CA ALA A 122 -17.88 11.33 -3.18
C ALA A 122 -17.74 11.09 -4.68
N GLU A 123 -17.69 9.82 -5.08
CA GLU A 123 -17.83 9.29 -6.45
C GLU A 123 -17.75 7.75 -6.38
N GLN A 124 -18.58 7.11 -5.54
CA GLN A 124 -18.82 5.67 -5.66
C GLN A 124 -20.32 5.41 -5.81
N PRO A 125 -20.75 4.68 -6.85
CA PRO A 125 -22.11 4.16 -6.89
C PRO A 125 -22.23 3.12 -5.76
N ASP A 126 -23.32 3.20 -5.01
CA ASP A 126 -23.74 2.24 -3.99
C ASP A 126 -23.04 2.34 -2.61
N GLY A 127 -23.70 3.09 -1.71
CA GLY A 127 -23.32 3.31 -0.32
C GLY A 127 -23.32 2.05 0.56
N GLY A 128 -22.29 1.22 0.44
CA GLY A 128 -22.08 0.10 1.34
C GLY A 128 -20.73 -0.58 1.12
N ARG A 129 -19.78 -0.30 2.03
CA ARG A 129 -18.37 -0.75 2.03
C ARG A 129 -17.52 0.02 1.02
N CYS A 130 -16.34 0.46 1.45
CA CYS A 130 -15.37 1.12 0.58
C CYS A 130 -14.89 0.11 -0.47
N GLU A 131 -15.55 0.06 -1.62
CA GLU A 131 -15.22 -0.84 -2.74
C GLU A 131 -14.08 -0.31 -3.61
N ALA A 132 -13.60 0.91 -3.34
CA ALA A 132 -12.45 1.45 -4.04
C ALA A 132 -11.21 0.59 -3.71
N SER A 133 -10.79 -0.16 -4.72
CA SER A 133 -9.61 -1.01 -4.72
C SER A 133 -8.60 -0.40 -5.67
N VAL A 134 -7.35 -0.31 -5.22
CA VAL A 134 -6.21 0.16 -6.00
C VAL A 134 -5.25 -1.00 -6.21
N LYS A 135 -4.76 -1.13 -7.44
CA LYS A 135 -3.69 -2.07 -7.77
C LYS A 135 -2.33 -1.50 -7.31
N PRO A 136 -1.32 -2.36 -7.07
CA PRO A 136 0.01 -1.92 -6.70
C PRO A 136 0.64 -1.09 -7.83
N ASP A 137 1.29 0.00 -7.45
CA ASP A 137 1.97 0.94 -8.34
C ASP A 137 3.49 0.84 -8.24
N ILE A 138 4.01 0.12 -7.24
CA ILE A 138 5.45 -0.09 -7.02
C ILE A 138 5.78 -1.56 -6.77
N LEU A 139 6.92 -2.02 -7.29
CA LEU A 139 7.59 -3.27 -6.94
C LEU A 139 8.98 -2.97 -6.37
N GLY A 140 9.25 -3.42 -5.15
CA GLY A 140 10.56 -3.39 -4.53
C GLY A 140 11.21 -4.77 -4.49
N LEU A 141 12.48 -4.84 -4.88
CA LEU A 141 13.31 -6.03 -4.78
C LEU A 141 14.02 -6.11 -3.43
N GLU A 142 14.57 -7.28 -3.11
CA GLU A 142 15.29 -7.53 -1.85
C GLU A 142 16.61 -6.75 -1.75
N ASP A 143 17.22 -6.40 -2.89
CA ASP A 143 18.43 -5.57 -2.97
C ASP A 143 18.15 -4.07 -2.68
N GLY A 144 16.88 -3.69 -2.51
CA GLY A 144 16.44 -2.32 -2.29
C GLY A 144 16.11 -1.54 -3.56
N THR A 145 16.21 -2.16 -4.75
CA THR A 145 15.83 -1.54 -6.01
C THR A 145 14.31 -1.42 -6.12
N VAL A 146 13.82 -0.26 -6.53
CA VAL A 146 12.38 0.05 -6.59
C VAL A 146 11.98 0.39 -8.01
N TYR A 147 10.97 -0.32 -8.54
CA TYR A 147 10.41 -0.15 -9.88
C TYR A 147 9.00 0.43 -9.82
N ASN A 148 8.69 1.37 -10.72
CA ASN A 148 7.32 1.85 -10.90
C ASN A 148 6.56 0.94 -11.88
N ILE A 149 5.49 0.31 -11.40
CA ILE A 149 4.66 -0.64 -12.16
C ILE A 149 3.28 -0.08 -12.56
N ALA A 150 2.99 1.19 -12.23
CA ALA A 150 1.68 1.83 -12.46
C ALA A 150 1.23 1.90 -13.94
N GLY A 151 2.12 1.65 -14.90
CA GLY A 151 1.84 1.68 -16.34
C GLY A 151 2.27 0.43 -17.11
N LEU A 152 2.64 -0.65 -16.40
CA LEU A 152 3.01 -1.92 -17.01
C LEU A 152 1.75 -2.75 -17.32
N THR A 153 1.82 -3.59 -18.36
CA THR A 153 0.78 -4.59 -18.60
C THR A 153 0.84 -5.67 -17.52
N ASP A 154 -0.30 -6.28 -17.20
CA ASP A 154 -0.39 -7.30 -16.14
C ASP A 154 0.63 -8.44 -16.39
N GLU A 155 0.96 -8.79 -17.66
CA GLU A 155 1.97 -9.82 -17.96
C GLU A 155 3.40 -9.42 -17.55
N LYS A 156 3.76 -8.15 -17.77
CA LYS A 156 5.11 -7.66 -17.41
C LYS A 156 5.27 -7.47 -15.91
N VAL A 157 4.18 -7.15 -15.22
CA VAL A 157 4.15 -7.12 -13.75
C VAL A 157 4.37 -8.52 -13.20
N GLU A 158 3.70 -9.53 -13.76
CA GLU A 158 3.86 -10.93 -13.34
C GLU A 158 5.29 -11.46 -13.57
N GLU A 159 5.92 -11.10 -14.70
CA GLU A 159 7.31 -11.46 -14.99
C GLU A 159 8.29 -10.85 -13.97
N LEU A 160 8.15 -9.55 -13.68
CA LEU A 160 8.96 -8.86 -12.68
C LEU A 160 8.72 -9.40 -11.27
N GLU A 161 7.47 -9.68 -10.91
CA GLU A 161 7.12 -10.31 -9.63
C GLU A 161 7.72 -11.71 -9.51
N SER A 162 7.71 -12.50 -10.59
CA SER A 162 8.32 -13.83 -10.60
C SER A 162 9.83 -13.75 -10.34
N ILE A 163 10.53 -12.83 -10.99
CA ILE A 163 11.96 -12.58 -10.75
C ILE A 163 12.18 -12.12 -9.30
N ALA A 164 11.39 -11.17 -8.82
CA ALA A 164 11.45 -10.65 -7.45
C ALA A 164 11.21 -11.72 -6.38
N MET A 165 10.38 -12.73 -6.68
CA MET A 165 10.13 -13.87 -5.77
C MET A 165 11.30 -14.85 -5.71
N THR A 166 12.17 -14.89 -6.71
CA THR A 166 13.38 -15.73 -6.65
C THR A 166 14.48 -15.15 -5.75
N GLY A 167 14.28 -13.94 -5.20
CA GLY A 167 15.30 -13.22 -4.44
C GLY A 167 16.40 -12.61 -5.31
N ALA A 168 16.16 -12.52 -6.62
CA ALA A 168 17.12 -11.96 -7.54
C ALA A 168 17.17 -10.42 -7.42
N GLY A 169 18.39 -9.87 -7.40
CA GLY A 169 18.63 -8.43 -7.41
C GLY A 169 18.50 -7.81 -8.81
N ALA A 170 18.75 -6.51 -8.90
CA ALA A 170 18.67 -5.71 -10.12
C ALA A 170 19.48 -6.30 -11.29
N ASP A 171 20.59 -6.99 -11.01
CA ASP A 171 21.44 -7.62 -12.03
C ASP A 171 20.73 -8.74 -12.83
N ALA A 172 19.65 -9.31 -12.29
CA ALA A 172 18.86 -10.34 -12.95
C ALA A 172 17.61 -9.78 -13.64
N VAL A 173 17.32 -8.49 -13.47
CA VAL A 173 16.20 -7.83 -14.12
C VAL A 173 16.59 -7.48 -15.55
N PRO A 174 15.77 -7.85 -16.56
CA PRO A 174 16.04 -7.49 -17.94
C PRO A 174 16.20 -5.97 -18.12
N ALA A 175 17.19 -5.56 -18.92
CA ALA A 175 17.57 -4.15 -19.10
C ALA A 175 16.41 -3.25 -19.57
N GLU A 176 15.37 -3.82 -20.19
CA GLU A 176 14.14 -3.11 -20.55
C GLU A 176 13.35 -2.54 -19.37
N PHE A 177 13.57 -3.04 -18.15
CA PHE A 177 12.92 -2.55 -16.93
C PHE A 177 13.81 -1.58 -16.13
N GLU A 178 15.09 -1.42 -16.47
CA GLU A 178 15.98 -0.43 -15.82
C GLU A 178 15.44 1.00 -15.93
N VAL A 179 14.77 1.32 -17.04
CA VAL A 179 14.14 2.64 -17.27
C VAL A 179 13.02 2.93 -16.26
N LEU A 180 12.45 1.90 -15.63
CA LEU A 180 11.41 2.01 -14.61
C LEU A 180 11.95 2.02 -13.19
N SER A 181 13.25 1.76 -13.01
CA SER A 181 13.90 1.85 -11.70
C SER A 181 13.91 3.31 -11.26
N ARG A 182 13.38 3.61 -10.08
CA ARG A 182 13.59 4.91 -9.44
C ARG A 182 14.98 4.89 -8.83
N PRO A 183 15.85 5.87 -9.12
CA PRO A 183 17.08 6.00 -8.36
C PRO A 183 16.70 6.21 -6.89
N THR A 184 17.28 5.37 -6.02
CA THR A 184 17.18 5.50 -4.57
C THR A 184 17.62 6.91 -4.21
N GLN A 185 16.67 7.78 -3.88
CA GLN A 185 16.97 9.16 -3.53
C GLN A 185 17.70 9.13 -2.18
N ALA A 186 19.01 9.37 -2.23
CA ALA A 186 19.93 9.44 -1.09
C ALA A 186 19.57 10.56 -0.12
#